data_AF-A0A6J4D0Y1-F1
#
_entry.id   AF-A0A6J4D0Y1-F1
#
_cell.length_a   1.000
_cell.length_b   1.000
_cell.length_c   1.000
_cell.angle_alpha   90.00
_cell.angle_beta   90.00
_cell.angle_gamma   90.00
#
_symmetry.space_group_name_H-M   'P 1'
#
loop_
_entity.id
_entity.type
_entity.pdbx_description
1 polymer ?
#
loop_
_entity_poly.entity_id
_entity_poly.type
_entity_poly.pdbx_seq_one_letter_code
_entity_poly.pdbx_strand_id
1 'polypeptide(L)'
;MSYQMQAKIYDEHNKEVILRHCDSEGKEIKFESQEQALAVLAPLKECKVALVLDIKHSTTSSPPPKPFITSSLLKAGSSQLGLSTQKVQEYAQKLFEAGLITYIRTDAETLSQEFLEKAEEFYKPIYPDCYERRAYKAKNSQAEAHEAIRITHCHKFEDTQHLLNQAGMTDSQAQALYKLIFQRTLESQGKVAIYAKQDLLFKIKDHYFKCSVRSLQEAGYLDMFKRTEQAKDTEQTENEQMAHLDLKVESVVGLIALEIAKIHKHAKSAYAEASFIEVLEKNGIGRPSTYASYLPKLLSREYIHITPDKKRVVNATHKGQKVISIFEKSPYSWIVDTQFSALMEELLDKIAREECSYLEYMQMIAKKCPQMPSLAQREEYPLRAPKESQIKYVQDILRDLNMELPSEFAGYARDDRITKAFLDKFIPKHKEIREKAKQEGHCLGNGAPANKPATDKQIAFAESLAKKHNVKLPKDYKSNMQVCSGFIEEWRGK
;
A
#
# COMPACT_ATOMS: atom_id res chain seq x y z
N MET A 1 -17.39 -3.16 13.23
CA MET A 1 -18.17 -2.18 12.44
C MET A 1 -19.06 -1.45 13.43
N SER A 2 -19.35 -0.17 13.19
CA SER A 2 -20.28 0.62 14.00
C SER A 2 -21.11 1.51 13.09
N TYR A 3 -22.18 2.09 13.62
CA TYR A 3 -23.11 2.96 12.90
C TYR A 3 -23.13 4.34 13.54
N GLN A 4 -23.32 5.39 12.75
CA GLN A 4 -23.46 6.74 13.27
C GLN A 4 -24.54 7.46 12.48
N MET A 5 -25.45 8.15 13.18
CA MET A 5 -26.39 9.05 12.53
C MET A 5 -25.64 10.28 12.01
N GLN A 6 -25.95 10.67 10.77
CA GLN A 6 -25.36 11.82 10.11
C GLN A 6 -26.47 12.68 9.52
N ALA A 7 -26.34 13.99 9.69
CA ALA A 7 -27.12 14.98 8.97
C ALA A 7 -26.25 15.60 7.88
N LYS A 8 -26.85 16.02 6.77
CA LYS A 8 -26.14 16.70 5.67
C LYS A 8 -26.74 18.08 5.45
N ILE A 9 -25.88 19.09 5.30
CA ILE A 9 -26.23 20.46 4.93
C ILE A 9 -25.39 20.90 3.73
N TYR A 10 -25.80 21.97 3.05
CA TYR A 10 -24.96 22.61 2.03
C TYR A 10 -24.12 23.72 2.67
N ASP A 11 -22.90 23.86 2.17
CA ASP A 11 -22.10 25.06 2.35
C ASP A 11 -22.48 26.15 1.34
N GLU A 12 -21.87 27.33 1.41
CA GLU A 12 -22.16 28.44 0.49
C GLU A 12 -21.85 28.15 -0.99
N HIS A 13 -21.06 27.11 -1.26
CA HIS A 13 -20.67 26.68 -2.60
C HIS A 13 -21.42 25.42 -3.06
N ASN A 14 -22.55 25.08 -2.41
CA ASN A 14 -23.34 23.86 -2.66
C ASN A 14 -22.55 22.55 -2.46
N LYS A 15 -21.53 22.56 -1.61
CA LYS A 15 -20.82 21.36 -1.19
C LYS A 15 -21.50 20.74 0.02
N GLU A 16 -21.63 19.42 0.03
CA GLU A 16 -22.18 18.71 1.19
C GLU A 16 -21.23 18.78 2.39
N VAL A 17 -21.78 19.13 3.56
CA VAL A 17 -21.11 19.08 4.86
C VAL A 17 -21.84 18.09 5.76
N ILE A 18 -21.09 17.14 6.31
CA ILE A 18 -21.59 16.09 7.18
C ILE A 18 -21.55 16.56 8.63
N LEU A 19 -22.70 16.51 9.31
CA LEU A 19 -22.86 16.70 10.75
C LEU A 19 -22.96 15.33 11.42
N ARG A 20 -22.09 15.04 12.38
CA ARG A 20 -22.01 13.75 13.08
C ARG A 20 -22.77 13.80 14.40
N HIS A 21 -23.61 12.79 14.67
CA HIS A 21 -24.36 12.70 15.93
C HIS A 21 -23.43 12.64 17.15
N CYS A 22 -23.75 13.45 18.16
CA CYS A 22 -22.98 13.59 19.40
C CYS A 22 -23.89 13.79 20.62
N ASP A 23 -23.31 13.74 21.81
CA ASP A 23 -23.98 14.19 23.04
C ASP A 23 -23.90 15.72 23.19
N SER A 24 -24.46 16.23 24.28
CA SER A 24 -24.47 17.67 24.60
C SER A 24 -23.07 18.24 24.88
N GLU A 25 -22.08 17.40 25.15
CA GLU A 25 -20.68 17.80 25.34
C GLU A 25 -19.87 17.73 24.03
N GLY A 26 -20.49 17.29 22.93
CA GLY A 26 -19.85 17.17 21.62
C GLY A 26 -19.02 15.89 21.46
N LYS A 27 -19.21 14.87 22.30
CA LYS A 27 -18.60 13.56 22.10
C LYS A 27 -19.44 12.74 21.11
N GLU A 28 -18.79 12.19 20.09
CA GLU A 28 -19.50 11.44 19.05
C GLU A 28 -20.18 10.19 19.59
N ILE A 29 -21.44 9.99 19.19
CA ILE A 29 -22.22 8.81 19.54
C ILE A 29 -22.17 7.84 18.36
N LYS A 30 -21.76 6.60 18.64
CA LYS A 30 -21.73 5.49 17.69
C LYS A 30 -22.55 4.32 18.24
N PHE A 31 -23.28 3.66 17.37
CA PHE A 31 -24.14 2.52 17.68
C PHE A 31 -23.49 1.22 17.23
N GLU A 32 -23.75 0.14 17.96
CA GLU A 32 -23.20 -1.18 17.65
C GLU A 32 -24.00 -1.89 16.56
N SER A 33 -25.31 -1.61 16.47
CA SER A 33 -26.22 -2.19 15.48
C SER A 33 -26.94 -1.13 14.64
N GLN A 34 -27.35 -1.52 13.43
CA GLN A 34 -28.09 -0.63 12.53
C GLN A 34 -29.50 -0.38 13.07
N GLU A 35 -30.10 -1.37 13.71
CA GLU A 35 -31.45 -1.30 14.30
C GLU A 35 -31.50 -0.28 15.43
N GLN A 36 -30.48 -0.25 16.30
CA GLN A 36 -30.36 0.77 17.35
C GLN A 36 -30.28 2.17 16.75
N ALA A 37 -29.44 2.38 15.73
CA ALA A 37 -29.33 3.66 15.05
C ALA A 37 -30.64 4.06 14.34
N LEU A 38 -31.35 3.10 13.73
CA LEU A 38 -32.63 3.33 13.06
C LEU A 38 -33.73 3.71 14.03
N ALA A 39 -33.78 3.08 15.21
CA ALA A 39 -34.75 3.42 16.25
C ALA A 39 -34.60 4.88 16.71
N VAL A 40 -33.36 5.36 16.83
CA VAL A 40 -33.05 6.75 17.20
C VAL A 40 -33.29 7.72 16.02
N LEU A 41 -33.01 7.29 14.79
CA LEU A 41 -33.24 8.12 13.59
C LEU A 41 -34.73 8.29 13.26
N ALA A 42 -35.56 7.27 13.50
CA ALA A 42 -36.97 7.24 13.12
C ALA A 42 -37.78 8.51 13.50
N PRO A 43 -37.73 9.02 14.75
CA PRO A 43 -38.45 10.25 15.12
C PRO A 43 -37.92 11.52 14.46
N LEU A 44 -36.72 11.47 13.86
CA LEU A 44 -36.06 12.61 13.23
C LEU A 44 -36.23 12.66 11.71
N LYS A 45 -36.70 11.59 11.04
CA LYS A 45 -36.76 11.49 9.57
C LYS A 45 -37.54 12.61 8.87
N GLU A 46 -38.60 13.10 9.51
CA GLU A 46 -39.44 14.19 8.99
C GLU A 46 -38.82 15.59 9.23
N CYS A 47 -37.72 15.68 9.99
CA CYS A 47 -37.07 16.95 10.28
C CYS A 47 -36.33 17.43 9.02
N LYS A 48 -36.63 18.65 8.60
CA LYS A 48 -36.00 19.30 7.45
C LYS A 48 -35.02 20.40 7.83
N VAL A 49 -34.84 20.64 9.12
CA VAL A 49 -34.03 21.74 9.63
C VAL A 49 -33.21 21.35 10.84
N ALA A 50 -32.08 22.03 11.03
CA ALA A 50 -31.27 21.99 12.24
C ALA A 50 -31.11 23.41 12.80
N LEU A 51 -31.14 23.54 14.13
CA LEU A 51 -30.82 24.77 14.85
C LEU A 51 -29.32 24.82 15.13
N VAL A 52 -28.67 25.93 14.85
CA VAL A 52 -27.27 26.17 15.21
C VAL A 52 -27.20 26.61 16.68
N LEU A 53 -26.55 25.82 17.53
CA LEU A 53 -26.42 26.10 18.96
C LEU A 53 -25.14 26.84 19.33
N ASP A 54 -24.03 26.49 18.68
CA ASP A 54 -22.72 27.05 19.02
C ASP A 54 -21.82 27.03 17.79
N ILE A 55 -20.95 28.04 17.69
CA ILE A 55 -19.93 28.17 16.65
C ILE A 55 -18.66 28.67 17.32
N LYS A 56 -17.63 27.82 17.35
CA LYS A 56 -16.30 28.20 17.84
C LYS A 56 -15.37 28.45 16.67
N HIS A 57 -14.90 29.69 16.57
CA HIS A 57 -13.90 30.10 15.59
C HIS A 57 -12.50 29.93 16.14
N SER A 58 -11.62 29.36 15.34
CA SER A 58 -10.18 29.26 15.63
C SER A 58 -9.39 29.34 14.33
N THR A 59 -8.07 29.46 14.46
CA THR A 59 -7.16 29.41 13.31
C THR A 59 -6.26 28.19 13.46
N THR A 60 -6.06 27.46 12.38
CA THR A 60 -5.09 26.37 12.31
C THR A 60 -4.10 26.62 11.18
N SER A 61 -2.90 26.05 11.29
CA SER A 61 -1.85 26.21 10.27
C SER A 61 -1.31 24.86 9.83
N SER A 62 -1.06 24.71 8.52
CA SER A 62 -0.31 23.59 7.95
C SER A 62 1.10 24.09 7.59
N PRO A 63 2.16 23.61 8.27
CA PRO A 63 3.51 23.99 7.92
C PRO A 63 3.91 23.41 6.55
N PRO A 64 4.84 24.04 5.82
CA PRO A 64 5.38 23.45 4.60
C PRO A 64 6.00 22.09 4.86
N PRO A 65 6.00 21.20 3.87
CA PRO A 65 6.69 19.94 3.99
C PRO A 65 8.20 20.16 4.16
N LYS A 66 8.83 19.37 5.03
CA LYS A 66 10.28 19.43 5.23
C LYS A 66 11.07 18.94 4.01
N PRO A 67 12.32 19.39 3.81
CA PRO A 67 13.22 18.86 2.79
C PRO A 67 13.31 17.34 2.87
N PHE A 68 13.56 16.70 1.73
CA PHE A 68 13.61 15.25 1.71
C PHE A 68 14.81 14.72 2.48
N ILE A 69 14.56 13.77 3.37
CA ILE A 69 15.53 12.75 3.77
C ILE A 69 15.29 11.47 2.96
N THR A 70 16.20 10.51 3.04
CA THR A 70 16.14 9.25 2.28
C THR A 70 14.78 8.56 2.41
N SER A 71 14.31 8.37 3.65
CA SER A 71 13.04 7.68 3.94
C SER A 71 11.85 8.40 3.28
N SER A 72 11.78 9.72 3.46
CA SER A 72 10.72 10.54 2.89
C SER A 72 10.74 10.65 1.36
N LEU A 73 11.93 10.63 0.73
CA LEU A 73 12.07 10.59 -0.73
C LEU A 73 11.60 9.25 -1.28
N LEU A 74 12.06 8.15 -0.67
CA LEU A 74 11.65 6.79 -1.04
C LEU A 74 10.14 6.62 -0.95
N LYS A 75 9.52 7.10 0.13
CA LYS A 75 8.06 7.10 0.29
C LYS A 75 7.38 7.92 -0.80
N ALA A 76 7.80 9.16 -1.02
CA ALA A 76 7.14 10.06 -1.97
C ALA A 76 7.28 9.56 -3.42
N GLY A 77 8.47 9.09 -3.82
CA GLY A 77 8.67 8.47 -5.12
C GLY A 77 7.84 7.20 -5.31
N SER A 78 7.67 6.40 -4.25
CA SER A 78 6.83 5.20 -4.34
C SER A 78 5.34 5.50 -4.42
N SER A 79 4.83 6.41 -3.58
CA SER A 79 3.40 6.72 -3.53
C SER A 79 2.91 7.62 -4.66
N GLN A 80 3.73 8.60 -5.08
CA GLN A 80 3.34 9.59 -6.09
C GLN A 80 3.73 9.17 -7.52
N LEU A 81 4.87 8.50 -7.69
CA LEU A 81 5.36 8.07 -9.01
C LEU A 81 5.15 6.58 -9.27
N GLY A 82 4.67 5.80 -8.28
CA GLY A 82 4.45 4.36 -8.42
C GLY A 82 5.74 3.53 -8.53
N LEU A 83 6.88 4.12 -8.19
CA LEU A 83 8.19 3.48 -8.29
C LEU A 83 8.43 2.51 -7.11
N SER A 84 9.24 1.48 -7.34
CA SER A 84 9.80 0.73 -6.20
C SER A 84 10.84 1.59 -5.48
N THR A 85 11.02 1.35 -4.19
CA THR A 85 12.04 2.02 -3.37
C THR A 85 13.44 1.86 -3.95
N GLN A 86 13.77 0.67 -4.47
CA GLN A 86 15.01 0.43 -5.20
C GLN A 86 15.13 1.35 -6.43
N LYS A 87 14.06 1.50 -7.22
CA LYS A 87 14.09 2.32 -8.43
C LYS A 87 14.21 3.81 -8.12
N VAL A 88 13.54 4.28 -7.07
CA VAL A 88 13.72 5.65 -6.56
C VAL A 88 15.18 5.88 -6.18
N GLN A 89 15.81 4.95 -5.45
CA GLN A 89 17.22 5.08 -5.09
C GLN A 89 18.15 5.07 -6.31
N GLU A 90 17.92 4.19 -7.29
CA GLU A 90 18.69 4.16 -8.54
C GLU A 90 18.61 5.48 -9.31
N TYR A 91 17.42 6.06 -9.43
CA TYR A 91 17.25 7.34 -10.13
C TYR A 91 17.82 8.51 -9.33
N ALA A 92 17.62 8.55 -8.02
CA ALA A 92 18.24 9.56 -7.17
C ALA A 92 19.77 9.50 -7.27
N GLN A 93 20.35 8.29 -7.30
CA GLN A 93 21.79 8.11 -7.46
C GLN A 93 22.29 8.71 -8.78
N LYS A 94 21.59 8.46 -9.89
CA LYS A 94 21.92 9.06 -11.20
C LYS A 94 21.83 10.60 -11.18
N LEU A 95 20.80 11.15 -10.53
CA LEU A 95 20.65 12.60 -10.38
C LEU A 95 21.79 13.21 -9.55
N PHE A 96 22.21 12.52 -8.49
CA PHE A 96 23.35 12.93 -7.67
C PHE A 96 24.67 12.89 -8.46
N GLU A 97 24.93 11.80 -9.18
CA GLU A 97 26.13 11.65 -10.03
C GLU A 97 26.18 12.67 -11.17
N ALA A 98 25.03 13.11 -11.66
CA ALA A 98 24.91 14.20 -12.64
C ALA A 98 25.06 15.60 -12.01
N GLY A 99 25.27 15.70 -10.69
CA GLY A 99 25.41 16.97 -9.98
C GLY A 99 24.13 17.78 -9.82
N LEU A 100 22.95 17.14 -9.98
CA LEU A 100 21.65 17.80 -9.98
C LEU A 100 21.02 17.93 -8.59
N ILE A 101 21.31 16.97 -7.71
CA ILE A 101 20.83 16.92 -6.34
C ILE A 101 21.97 16.62 -5.37
N THR A 102 21.78 16.88 -4.08
CA THR A 102 22.71 16.51 -3.00
C THR A 102 22.73 15.01 -2.72
N TYR A 103 23.63 14.57 -1.84
CA TYR A 103 23.82 13.17 -1.51
C TYR A 103 22.53 12.51 -0.98
N ILE A 104 22.21 11.34 -1.53
CA ILE A 104 20.87 10.74 -1.39
C ILE A 104 20.68 9.86 -0.16
N ARG A 105 21.75 9.54 0.58
CA ARG A 105 21.70 8.71 1.79
C ARG A 105 21.94 9.57 3.01
N THR A 106 20.89 10.28 3.38
CA THR A 106 20.84 11.25 4.47
C THR A 106 19.59 11.05 5.31
N ASP A 107 19.71 11.24 6.62
CA ASP A 107 18.63 11.41 7.59
C ASP A 107 18.55 12.86 8.10
N ALA A 108 19.33 13.76 7.50
CA ALA A 108 19.39 15.16 7.85
C ALA A 108 18.35 15.99 7.10
N GLU A 109 17.50 16.71 7.82
CA GLU A 109 16.54 17.67 7.22
C GLU A 109 17.19 19.05 6.98
N THR A 110 18.45 19.23 7.39
CA THR A 110 19.21 20.49 7.35
C THR A 110 19.48 20.95 5.91
N LEU A 111 19.53 22.27 5.73
CA LEU A 111 19.97 22.91 4.49
C LEU A 111 21.18 23.78 4.83
N SER A 112 22.17 23.83 3.93
CA SER A 112 23.38 24.61 4.15
C SER A 112 23.05 26.10 4.17
N GLN A 113 23.78 26.86 4.99
CA GLN A 113 23.61 28.31 5.07
C GLN A 113 23.82 28.99 3.71
N GLU A 114 24.81 28.52 2.94
CA GLU A 114 25.08 28.99 1.57
C GLU A 114 23.89 28.77 0.64
N PHE A 115 23.26 27.59 0.69
CA PHE A 115 22.08 27.30 -0.12
C PHE A 115 20.90 28.18 0.29
N LEU A 116 20.66 28.35 1.59
CA LEU A 116 19.56 29.18 2.10
C LEU A 116 19.67 30.64 1.66
N GLU A 117 20.89 31.20 1.67
CA GLU A 117 21.16 32.57 1.21
C GLU A 117 20.89 32.72 -0.29
N LYS A 118 21.44 31.81 -1.11
CA LYS A 118 21.22 31.80 -2.56
C LYS A 118 19.76 31.57 -2.94
N ALA A 119 19.08 30.68 -2.22
CA ALA A 119 17.66 30.40 -2.44
C ALA A 119 16.79 31.60 -2.08
N GLU A 120 17.11 32.31 -0.99
CA GLU A 120 16.40 33.53 -0.59
C GLU A 120 16.58 34.64 -1.62
N GLU A 121 17.82 34.90 -2.07
CA GLU A 121 18.12 35.88 -3.10
C GLU A 121 17.38 35.57 -4.43
N PHE A 122 17.34 34.30 -4.83
CA PHE A 122 16.76 33.90 -6.11
C PHE A 122 15.23 33.79 -6.08
N TYR A 123 14.66 33.13 -5.06
CA TYR A 123 13.24 32.78 -5.04
C TYR A 123 12.35 33.80 -4.35
N LYS A 124 12.86 34.63 -3.42
CA LYS A 124 12.03 35.66 -2.78
C LYS A 124 11.45 36.67 -3.78
N PRO A 125 12.18 37.14 -4.81
CA PRO A 125 11.59 38.01 -5.84
C PRO A 125 10.57 37.31 -6.74
N ILE A 126 10.70 36.00 -6.95
CA ILE A 126 9.78 35.20 -7.79
C ILE A 126 8.49 34.87 -7.04
N TYR A 127 8.60 34.60 -5.73
CA TYR A 127 7.51 34.18 -4.86
C TYR A 127 7.40 35.09 -3.62
N PRO A 128 7.19 36.41 -3.77
CA PRO A 128 7.28 37.38 -2.67
C PRO A 128 6.29 37.07 -1.53
N ASP A 129 5.08 36.65 -1.89
CA ASP A 129 4.01 36.37 -0.94
C ASP A 129 4.10 34.99 -0.30
N CYS A 130 4.79 34.05 -0.95
CA CYS A 130 4.86 32.65 -0.52
C CYS A 130 6.19 32.29 0.14
N TYR A 131 7.31 32.91 -0.24
CA TYR A 131 8.65 32.51 0.23
C TYR A 131 8.93 33.03 1.65
N GLU A 132 9.42 32.15 2.50
CA GLU A 132 9.91 32.38 3.86
C GLU A 132 11.10 31.47 4.14
N ARG A 133 12.27 32.08 4.34
CA ARG A 133 13.48 31.34 4.69
C ARG A 133 13.28 30.53 5.96
N ARG A 134 13.53 29.23 5.87
CA ARG A 134 13.31 28.27 6.95
C ARG A 134 14.52 27.39 7.16
N ALA A 135 15.10 27.48 8.35
CA ALA A 135 16.15 26.59 8.80
C ALA A 135 15.55 25.33 9.45
N TYR A 136 16.15 24.19 9.14
CA TYR A 136 15.79 22.89 9.71
C TYR A 136 16.95 22.38 10.56
N LYS A 137 16.63 21.68 11.65
CA LYS A 137 17.64 21.10 12.55
C LYS A 137 17.66 19.59 12.40
N ALA A 138 18.87 19.04 12.38
CA ALA A 138 19.08 17.61 12.48
C ALA A 138 18.56 17.10 13.84
N LYS A 139 18.09 15.86 13.87
CA LYS A 139 17.63 15.22 15.13
C LYS A 139 18.78 14.64 15.94
N ASN A 140 19.89 14.25 15.29
CA ASN A 140 21.05 13.59 15.89
C ASN A 140 22.36 14.16 15.31
N SER A 141 23.46 14.10 16.07
CA SER A 141 24.78 14.66 15.71
C SER A 141 25.40 14.05 14.44
N GLN A 142 25.18 12.75 14.16
CA GLN A 142 25.64 12.11 12.91
C GLN A 142 25.00 12.70 11.65
N ALA A 143 23.80 13.26 11.77
CA ALA A 143 23.10 13.90 10.66
C ALA A 143 23.61 15.34 10.42
N GLU A 144 24.40 15.92 11.33
CA GLU A 144 24.88 17.32 11.18
C GLU A 144 25.94 17.48 10.07
N ALA A 145 26.64 16.40 9.71
CA ALA A 145 27.61 16.40 8.60
C ALA A 145 26.96 16.22 7.22
N HIS A 146 25.65 15.98 7.18
CA HIS A 146 24.91 15.75 5.95
C HIS A 146 23.84 16.82 5.75
N GLU A 147 23.47 17.02 4.49
CA GLU A 147 22.40 17.91 4.10
C GLU A 147 21.19 17.09 3.65
N ALA A 148 20.01 17.69 3.65
CA ALA A 148 18.83 17.13 3.02
C ALA A 148 19.03 16.90 1.53
N ILE A 149 18.20 16.03 0.96
CA ILE A 149 18.10 15.78 -0.48
C ILE A 149 17.35 16.94 -1.12
N ARG A 150 18.09 17.78 -1.84
CA ARG A 150 17.61 19.01 -2.48
C ARG A 150 18.31 19.22 -3.82
N ILE A 151 17.80 20.15 -4.63
CA ILE A 151 18.48 20.61 -5.85
C ILE A 151 19.83 21.26 -5.54
N THR A 152 20.83 21.08 -6.40
CA THR A 152 22.16 21.68 -6.20
C THR A 152 22.21 23.17 -6.51
N HIS A 153 21.45 23.61 -7.52
CA HIS A 153 21.48 24.99 -8.03
C HIS A 153 20.06 25.56 -8.17
N CYS A 154 19.88 26.81 -7.75
CA CYS A 154 18.62 27.53 -7.93
C CYS A 154 18.37 27.81 -9.42
N HIS A 155 17.15 27.53 -9.85
CA HIS A 155 16.65 27.77 -11.21
C HIS A 155 15.12 27.81 -11.18
N LYS A 156 14.49 28.28 -12.26
CA LYS A 156 13.03 28.31 -12.34
C LYS A 156 12.49 26.91 -12.68
N PHE A 157 11.26 26.64 -12.26
CA PHE A 157 10.60 25.36 -12.55
C PHE A 157 10.48 25.09 -14.05
N GLU A 158 10.19 26.12 -14.84
CA GLU A 158 10.10 26.06 -16.31
C GLU A 158 11.40 25.61 -16.99
N ASP A 159 12.56 25.91 -16.39
CA ASP A 159 13.88 25.55 -16.93
C ASP A 159 14.28 24.10 -16.62
N THR A 160 13.55 23.42 -15.74
CA THR A 160 13.86 22.06 -15.26
C THR A 160 14.09 21.09 -16.42
N GLN A 161 13.23 21.13 -17.44
CA GLN A 161 13.33 20.18 -18.55
C GLN A 161 14.60 20.38 -19.38
N HIS A 162 14.96 21.63 -19.64
CA HIS A 162 16.16 21.98 -20.38
C HIS A 162 17.42 21.55 -19.60
N LEU A 163 17.47 21.85 -18.30
CA LEU A 163 18.57 21.48 -17.41
C LEU A 163 18.78 19.96 -17.35
N LEU A 164 17.69 19.19 -17.22
CA LEU A 164 17.74 17.73 -17.22
C LEU A 164 18.27 17.15 -18.54
N ASN A 165 17.83 17.73 -19.67
CA ASN A 165 18.32 17.31 -20.98
C ASN A 165 19.82 17.60 -21.16
N GLN A 166 20.29 18.77 -20.70
CA GLN A 166 21.72 19.13 -20.73
C GLN A 166 22.57 18.18 -19.88
N ALA A 167 22.04 17.71 -18.75
CA ALA A 167 22.68 16.72 -17.89
C ALA A 167 22.56 15.27 -18.39
N GLY A 168 22.02 15.05 -19.60
CA GLY A 168 21.85 13.71 -20.19
C GLY A 168 20.78 12.84 -19.51
N MET A 169 19.89 13.44 -18.70
CA MET A 169 18.81 12.71 -18.02
C MET A 169 17.63 12.52 -18.96
N THR A 170 17.62 11.42 -19.72
CA THR A 170 16.58 11.12 -20.72
C THR A 170 15.42 10.26 -20.18
N ASP A 171 15.61 9.56 -19.06
CA ASP A 171 14.59 8.72 -18.45
C ASP A 171 13.49 9.58 -17.80
N SER A 172 12.25 9.46 -18.29
CA SER A 172 11.13 10.28 -17.85
C SER A 172 10.77 10.11 -16.36
N GLN A 173 11.01 8.94 -15.78
CA GLN A 173 10.77 8.69 -14.35
C GLN A 173 11.86 9.32 -13.49
N ALA A 174 13.12 9.32 -13.95
CA ALA A 174 14.19 10.07 -13.30
C ALA A 174 13.92 11.59 -13.34
N GLN A 175 13.45 12.10 -14.47
CA GLN A 175 13.03 13.50 -14.61
C GLN A 175 11.86 13.85 -13.69
N ALA A 176 10.87 12.96 -13.55
CA ALA A 176 9.75 13.15 -12.62
C ALA A 176 10.23 13.16 -11.15
N LEU A 177 11.17 12.29 -10.79
CA LEU A 177 11.78 12.29 -9.46
C LEU A 177 12.53 13.58 -9.17
N TYR A 178 13.26 14.13 -10.15
CA TYR A 178 13.91 15.43 -9.99
C TYR A 178 12.89 16.56 -9.75
N LYS A 179 11.80 16.61 -10.53
CA LYS A 179 10.73 17.60 -10.34
C LYS A 179 10.12 17.51 -8.94
N LEU A 180 9.94 16.29 -8.43
CA LEU A 180 9.48 16.05 -7.06
C LEU A 180 10.45 16.62 -6.02
N ILE A 181 11.76 16.38 -6.19
CA ILE A 181 12.81 16.94 -5.31
C ILE A 181 12.85 18.47 -5.39
N PHE A 182 12.76 19.04 -6.60
CA PHE A 182 12.69 20.48 -6.82
C PHE A 182 11.52 21.11 -6.07
N GLN A 183 10.32 20.58 -6.30
CA GLN A 183 9.11 21.09 -5.65
C GLN A 183 9.23 21.03 -4.14
N ARG A 184 9.69 19.89 -3.60
CA ARG A 184 9.88 19.76 -2.16
C ARG A 184 10.91 20.73 -1.60
N THR A 185 12.01 20.96 -2.34
CA THR A 185 13.05 21.91 -1.93
C THR A 185 12.46 23.31 -1.78
N LEU A 186 11.72 23.79 -2.79
CA LEU A 186 11.16 25.13 -2.76
C LEU A 186 9.99 25.25 -1.77
N GLU A 187 9.07 24.28 -1.74
CA GLU A 187 7.94 24.25 -0.79
C GLU A 187 8.45 24.32 0.66
N SER A 188 9.60 23.71 0.98
CA SER A 188 10.20 23.78 2.32
C SER A 188 10.56 25.21 2.77
N GLN A 189 10.78 26.11 1.82
CA GLN A 189 11.05 27.53 2.05
C GLN A 189 9.78 28.38 1.86
N GLY A 190 8.60 27.77 2.00
CA GLY A 190 7.31 28.46 1.93
C GLY A 190 6.78 28.88 3.30
N LYS A 191 5.93 29.91 3.28
CA LYS A 191 5.09 30.28 4.43
C LYS A 191 4.13 29.17 4.77
N VAL A 192 3.72 29.12 6.03
CA VAL A 192 2.66 28.22 6.49
C VAL A 192 1.34 28.53 5.75
N ALA A 193 0.55 27.50 5.47
CA ALA A 193 -0.83 27.69 5.03
C ALA A 193 -1.70 27.93 6.26
N ILE A 194 -2.57 28.94 6.23
CA ILE A 194 -3.44 29.34 7.33
C ILE A 194 -4.89 29.03 6.97
N TYR A 195 -5.59 28.39 7.90
CA TYR A 195 -6.99 28.01 7.76
C TYR A 195 -7.83 28.66 8.86
N ALA A 196 -8.98 29.21 8.49
CA ALA A 196 -10.04 29.50 9.44
C ALA A 196 -10.76 28.19 9.74
N LYS A 197 -10.88 27.85 11.02
CA LYS A 197 -11.57 26.65 11.50
C LYS A 197 -12.82 27.05 12.27
N GLN A 198 -13.91 26.35 12.00
CA GLN A 198 -15.16 26.47 12.74
C GLN A 198 -15.53 25.09 13.30
N ASP A 199 -15.73 25.01 14.62
CA ASP A 199 -16.35 23.87 15.27
C ASP A 199 -17.80 24.25 15.60
N LEU A 200 -18.76 23.56 14.99
CA LEU A 200 -20.18 23.89 15.07
C LEU A 200 -20.95 22.79 15.81
N LEU A 201 -21.89 23.21 16.65
CA LEU A 201 -22.86 22.36 17.31
C LEU A 201 -24.27 22.70 16.81
N PHE A 202 -25.02 21.67 16.46
CA PHE A 202 -26.38 21.76 15.94
C PHE A 202 -27.32 20.92 16.79
N LYS A 203 -28.60 21.29 16.76
CA LYS A 203 -29.69 20.56 17.39
C LYS A 203 -30.78 20.22 16.38
N ILE A 204 -31.20 18.96 16.36
CA ILE A 204 -32.33 18.46 15.57
C ILE A 204 -33.26 17.76 16.56
N LYS A 205 -34.38 18.41 16.90
CA LYS A 205 -35.23 18.03 18.04
C LYS A 205 -34.39 17.85 19.32
N ASP A 206 -34.38 16.66 19.92
CA ASP A 206 -33.68 16.37 21.17
C ASP A 206 -32.26 15.80 20.98
N HIS A 207 -31.76 15.83 19.74
CA HIS A 207 -30.46 15.27 19.38
C HIS A 207 -29.46 16.34 18.96
N TYR A 208 -28.18 16.11 19.30
CA TYR A 208 -27.08 17.00 18.99
C TYR A 208 -26.24 16.44 17.85
N PHE A 209 -25.77 17.32 16.98
CA PHE A 209 -24.88 16.99 15.87
C PHE A 209 -23.75 17.99 15.83
N LYS A 210 -22.56 17.57 15.45
CA LYS A 210 -21.41 18.46 15.32
C LYS A 210 -20.73 18.34 13.97
N CYS A 211 -20.06 19.41 13.54
CA CYS A 211 -19.06 19.32 12.50
C CYS A 211 -17.89 20.24 12.79
N SER A 212 -16.73 19.89 12.23
CA SER A 212 -15.56 20.74 12.18
C SER A 212 -15.28 21.03 10.71
N VAL A 213 -15.35 22.29 10.33
CA VAL A 213 -15.00 22.74 8.98
C VAL A 213 -13.80 23.66 9.03
N ARG A 214 -13.03 23.67 7.95
CA ARG A 214 -11.99 24.66 7.75
C ARG A 214 -12.02 25.22 6.34
N SER A 215 -11.67 26.49 6.19
CA SER A 215 -11.52 27.18 4.91
C SER A 215 -10.11 27.78 4.81
N LEU A 216 -9.53 27.74 3.61
CA LEU A 216 -8.20 28.28 3.38
C LEU A 216 -8.27 29.82 3.42
N GLN A 217 -7.48 30.45 4.28
CA GLN A 217 -7.37 31.91 4.39
C GLN A 217 -6.11 32.41 3.69
N GLU A 218 -4.97 31.78 3.98
CA GLU A 218 -3.69 32.07 3.32
C GLU A 218 -3.10 30.76 2.80
N ALA A 219 -2.82 30.69 1.50
CA ALA A 219 -2.32 29.47 0.87
C ALA A 219 -0.87 29.15 1.24
N GLY A 220 -0.05 30.16 1.54
CA GLY A 220 1.37 30.00 1.86
C GLY A 220 2.09 29.16 0.78
N TYR A 221 2.79 28.11 1.22
CA TYR A 221 3.52 27.19 0.33
C TYR A 221 2.64 26.49 -0.73
N LEU A 222 1.32 26.39 -0.53
CA LEU A 222 0.41 25.72 -1.46
C LEU A 222 0.28 26.44 -2.81
N ASP A 223 0.56 27.75 -2.86
CA ASP A 223 0.48 28.56 -4.08
C ASP A 223 1.77 28.52 -4.92
N MET A 224 2.90 28.05 -4.37
CA MET A 224 4.18 28.01 -5.09
C MET A 224 4.14 27.15 -6.35
N PHE A 225 3.48 26.00 -6.24
CA PHE A 225 3.16 25.14 -7.36
C PHE A 225 1.68 24.86 -7.21
N LYS A 226 0.83 25.62 -7.91
CA LYS A 226 -0.61 25.37 -7.98
C LYS A 226 -0.83 23.88 -8.23
N ARG A 227 -1.06 23.10 -7.16
CA ARG A 227 -1.20 21.66 -7.26
C ARG A 227 -2.51 21.46 -8.00
N THR A 228 -2.44 21.07 -9.26
CA THR A 228 -3.60 20.80 -10.13
C THR A 228 -4.45 19.73 -9.47
N GLU A 229 -5.44 20.12 -8.67
CA GLU A 229 -6.53 19.31 -8.07
C GLU A 229 -6.19 17.97 -7.38
N GLN A 230 -4.93 17.53 -7.35
CA GLN A 230 -4.47 16.24 -6.83
C GLN A 230 -4.15 16.30 -5.34
N ALA A 231 -4.24 17.48 -4.71
CA ALA A 231 -4.21 17.64 -3.26
C ALA A 231 -5.54 17.22 -2.58
N LYS A 232 -6.35 16.37 -3.21
CA LYS A 232 -7.63 15.93 -2.62
C LYS A 232 -7.47 14.99 -1.42
N ASP A 233 -6.31 14.34 -1.21
CA ASP A 233 -6.26 13.18 -0.31
C ASP A 233 -5.16 13.13 0.75
N THR A 234 -4.31 14.15 0.92
CA THR A 234 -3.17 14.02 1.85
C THR A 234 -3.30 14.69 3.21
N GLU A 235 -4.30 15.55 3.43
CA GLU A 235 -4.49 16.22 4.74
C GLU A 235 -5.96 16.42 5.15
N GLN A 236 -6.86 15.53 4.75
CA GLN A 236 -8.14 15.42 5.48
C GLN A 236 -7.89 14.56 6.71
N THR A 237 -7.75 15.19 7.88
CA THR A 237 -7.99 14.51 9.14
C THR A 237 -9.41 13.97 9.12
N GLU A 238 -9.62 12.71 9.54
CA GLU A 238 -10.92 12.00 9.46
C GLU A 238 -12.13 12.82 9.95
N ASN A 239 -11.89 13.81 10.82
CA ASN A 239 -12.92 14.62 11.46
C ASN A 239 -13.13 16.03 10.88
N GLU A 240 -12.24 16.56 10.02
CA GLU A 240 -12.32 17.94 9.51
C GLU A 240 -12.67 17.99 8.02
N GLN A 241 -13.60 18.87 7.65
CA GLN A 241 -14.08 19.03 6.28
C GLN A 241 -13.66 20.37 5.69
N MET A 242 -13.22 20.39 4.44
CA MET A 242 -13.00 21.64 3.71
C MET A 242 -14.35 22.21 3.26
N ALA A 243 -14.84 23.30 3.87
CA ALA A 243 -16.12 23.92 3.52
C ALA A 243 -16.17 25.38 4.01
N HIS A 244 -17.08 26.17 3.46
CA HIS A 244 -17.33 27.55 3.89
C HIS A 244 -18.75 27.72 4.45
N LEU A 245 -18.87 28.03 5.74
CA LEU A 245 -20.14 28.18 6.44
C LEU A 245 -20.28 29.58 7.07
N ASP A 246 -21.09 30.44 6.47
CA ASP A 246 -21.58 31.69 7.06
C ASP A 246 -22.90 31.44 7.78
N LEU A 247 -22.79 30.91 9.01
CA LEU A 247 -23.91 30.62 9.89
C LEU A 247 -23.85 31.51 11.13
N LYS A 248 -25.00 31.78 11.73
CA LYS A 248 -25.11 32.50 13.00
C LYS A 248 -25.63 31.57 14.08
N VAL A 249 -25.21 31.78 15.32
CA VAL A 249 -25.82 31.10 16.48
C VAL A 249 -27.31 31.45 16.52
N GLU A 250 -28.14 30.49 16.92
CA GLU A 250 -29.61 30.53 16.86
C GLU A 250 -30.21 30.58 15.44
N SER A 251 -29.41 30.47 14.37
CA SER A 251 -29.96 30.36 13.01
C SER A 251 -30.43 28.94 12.70
N VAL A 252 -31.34 28.84 11.73
CA VAL A 252 -31.91 27.57 11.26
C VAL A 252 -31.37 27.26 9.87
N VAL A 253 -30.85 26.04 9.69
CA VAL A 253 -30.32 25.56 8.41
C VAL A 253 -31.16 24.42 7.85
N GLY A 254 -31.32 24.39 6.53
CA GLY A 254 -32.01 23.31 5.83
C GLY A 254 -31.16 22.03 5.80
N LEU A 255 -31.80 20.89 6.09
CA LEU A 255 -31.21 19.57 5.97
C LEU A 255 -31.43 19.03 4.56
N ILE A 256 -30.36 18.52 3.96
CA ILE A 256 -30.39 17.75 2.71
C ILE A 256 -30.89 16.34 3.01
N ALA A 257 -30.30 15.71 4.02
CA ALA A 257 -30.57 14.33 4.39
C ALA A 257 -30.25 14.08 5.86
N LEU A 258 -30.92 13.09 6.42
CA LEU A 258 -30.63 12.51 7.72
C LEU A 258 -30.54 10.98 7.55
N GLU A 259 -29.34 10.44 7.71
CA GLU A 259 -29.02 9.06 7.33
C GLU A 259 -28.17 8.35 8.39
N ILE A 260 -28.02 7.04 8.23
CA ILE A 260 -27.11 6.24 9.05
C ILE A 260 -25.90 5.88 8.21
N ALA A 261 -24.75 6.39 8.62
CA ALA A 261 -23.48 6.03 8.04
C ALA A 261 -22.91 4.78 8.71
N LYS A 262 -22.41 3.87 7.87
CA LYS A 262 -21.65 2.69 8.28
C LYS A 262 -20.20 3.09 8.52
N ILE A 263 -19.77 3.08 9.78
CA ILE A 263 -18.38 3.32 10.17
C ILE A 263 -17.66 1.97 10.24
N HIS A 264 -16.75 1.77 9.29
CA HIS A 264 -15.87 0.61 9.32
C HIS A 264 -14.70 0.94 10.26
N LYS A 265 -14.54 0.15 11.33
CA LYS A 265 -13.24 0.06 11.99
C LYS A 265 -12.32 -0.60 10.97
N HIS A 266 -11.47 0.19 10.32
CA HIS A 266 -10.48 -0.36 9.42
C HIS A 266 -9.54 -1.25 10.25
N ALA A 267 -9.47 -2.53 9.89
CA ALA A 267 -8.33 -3.34 10.32
C ALA A 267 -7.06 -2.63 9.86
N LYS A 268 -5.95 -2.76 10.62
CA LYS A 268 -4.67 -2.19 10.18
C LYS A 268 -4.40 -2.66 8.75
N SER A 269 -4.36 -1.70 7.82
CA SER A 269 -4.12 -2.01 6.42
C SER A 269 -2.77 -2.69 6.30
N ALA A 270 -2.65 -3.64 5.36
CA ALA A 270 -1.36 -4.16 4.98
C ALA A 270 -0.41 -3.00 4.59
N TYR A 271 0.88 -3.17 4.87
CA TYR A 271 1.87 -2.15 4.57
C TYR A 271 2.00 -1.99 3.06
N ALA A 272 1.93 -0.76 2.56
CA ALA A 272 2.38 -0.45 1.21
C ALA A 272 3.90 -0.31 1.22
N GLU A 273 4.57 -0.55 0.10
CA GLU A 273 6.01 -0.33 -0.02
C GLU A 273 6.42 1.09 0.45
N ALA A 274 5.61 2.10 0.10
CA ALA A 274 5.82 3.48 0.51
C ALA A 274 5.72 3.69 2.03
N SER A 275 4.82 3.00 2.73
CA SER A 275 4.66 3.13 4.19
C SER A 275 5.57 2.20 4.99
N PHE A 276 6.10 1.15 4.37
CA PHE A 276 7.00 0.21 5.03
C PHE A 276 8.31 0.87 5.49
N ILE A 277 8.82 1.85 4.74
CA ILE A 277 10.05 2.57 5.11
C ILE A 277 9.84 3.41 6.38
N GLU A 278 8.70 4.11 6.51
CA GLU A 278 8.38 4.86 7.73
C GLU A 278 8.20 3.95 8.93
N VAL A 279 7.70 2.73 8.72
CA VAL A 279 7.58 1.74 9.78
C VAL A 279 8.96 1.32 10.26
N LEU A 280 9.91 1.05 9.37
CA LEU A 280 11.28 0.73 9.74
C LEU A 280 11.95 1.87 10.52
N GLU A 281 11.90 3.09 9.98
CA GLU A 281 12.47 4.28 10.60
C GLU A 281 11.85 4.57 11.99
N LYS A 282 10.52 4.49 12.11
CA LYS A 282 9.81 4.70 13.39
C LYS A 282 10.18 3.66 14.44
N ASN A 283 10.52 2.44 14.02
CA ASN A 283 10.96 1.38 14.93
C ASN A 283 12.49 1.39 15.15
N GLY A 284 13.23 2.36 14.60
CA GLY A 284 14.69 2.45 14.74
C GLY A 284 15.47 1.37 13.98
N ILE A 285 14.82 0.69 13.02
CA ILE A 285 15.41 -0.41 12.27
C ILE A 285 15.90 0.10 10.91
N GLY A 286 17.20 -0.09 10.66
CA GLY A 286 17.84 0.34 9.43
C GLY A 286 18.22 1.82 9.39
N ARG A 287 18.89 2.19 8.30
CA ARG A 287 19.48 3.50 8.07
C ARG A 287 19.25 3.91 6.61
N PRO A 288 19.45 5.20 6.25
CA PRO A 288 19.44 5.66 4.85
C PRO A 288 20.14 4.73 3.84
N SER A 289 21.24 4.09 4.26
CA SER A 289 22.01 3.17 3.45
C SER A 289 21.38 1.79 3.24
N THR A 290 20.40 1.39 4.06
CA THR A 290 19.87 0.02 4.07
C THR A 290 18.43 -0.10 3.59
N TYR A 291 17.61 0.96 3.73
CA TYR A 291 16.17 0.93 3.47
C TYR A 291 15.79 0.31 2.12
N ALA A 292 16.37 0.80 1.02
CA ALA A 292 16.04 0.30 -0.31
C ALA A 292 16.51 -1.14 -0.58
N SER A 293 17.34 -1.72 0.29
CA SER A 293 17.86 -3.09 0.14
C SER A 293 16.97 -4.16 0.78
N TYR A 294 16.12 -3.79 1.76
CA TYR A 294 15.35 -4.77 2.53
C TYR A 294 14.28 -5.47 1.69
N LEU A 295 13.40 -4.71 1.04
CA LEU A 295 12.31 -5.28 0.24
C LEU A 295 12.83 -6.14 -0.92
N PRO A 296 13.86 -5.73 -1.70
CA PRO A 296 14.46 -6.60 -2.72
C PRO A 296 14.99 -7.93 -2.16
N LYS A 297 15.65 -7.93 -1.00
CA LYS A 297 16.16 -9.16 -0.36
C LYS A 297 15.02 -10.07 0.10
N LEU A 298 13.93 -9.51 0.62
CA LEU A 298 12.77 -10.29 1.05
C LEU A 298 12.02 -10.88 -0.15
N LEU A 299 11.92 -10.13 -1.25
CA LEU A 299 11.34 -10.58 -2.52
C LEU A 299 12.18 -11.70 -3.15
N SER A 300 13.50 -11.53 -3.25
CA SER A 300 14.39 -12.52 -3.87
C SER A 300 14.42 -13.85 -3.10
N ARG A 301 14.17 -13.80 -1.78
CA ARG A 301 14.02 -14.98 -0.93
C ARG A 301 12.60 -15.54 -0.88
N GLU A 302 11.66 -14.92 -1.58
CA GLU A 302 10.23 -15.29 -1.65
C GLU A 302 9.54 -15.26 -0.28
N TYR A 303 10.01 -14.41 0.64
CA TYR A 303 9.37 -14.24 1.95
C TYR A 303 8.17 -13.30 1.89
N ILE A 304 8.17 -12.41 0.92
CA ILE A 304 7.07 -11.49 0.62
C ILE A 304 6.75 -11.53 -0.86
N HIS A 305 5.56 -11.03 -1.22
CA HIS A 305 5.24 -10.56 -2.56
C HIS A 305 4.64 -9.16 -2.45
N ILE A 306 4.82 -8.36 -3.50
CA ILE A 306 4.24 -7.02 -3.59
C ILE A 306 3.19 -7.04 -4.70
N THR A 307 2.00 -6.50 -4.43
CA THR A 307 0.94 -6.44 -5.44
C THR A 307 1.38 -5.57 -6.63
N PRO A 308 1.01 -5.93 -7.87
CA PRO A 308 1.42 -5.20 -9.07
C PRO A 308 0.60 -3.91 -9.30
N ASP A 309 -0.42 -3.67 -8.48
CA ASP A 309 -1.26 -2.48 -8.56
C ASP A 309 -0.53 -1.23 -8.03
N LYS A 310 -1.11 -0.05 -8.29
CA LYS A 310 -0.53 1.23 -7.84
C LYS A 310 -0.34 1.31 -6.32
N LYS A 311 -1.08 0.52 -5.54
CA LYS A 311 -0.98 0.50 -4.07
C LYS A 311 0.28 -0.21 -3.57
N ARG A 312 0.88 -1.11 -4.37
CA ARG A 312 2.12 -1.83 -4.06
C ARG A 312 2.13 -2.39 -2.62
N VAL A 313 1.09 -3.15 -2.29
CA VAL A 313 0.87 -3.73 -0.96
C VAL A 313 1.83 -4.90 -0.75
N VAL A 314 2.55 -4.86 0.37
CA VAL A 314 3.48 -5.90 0.83
C VAL A 314 2.72 -6.98 1.58
N ASN A 315 2.76 -8.21 1.08
CA ASN A 315 2.12 -9.36 1.68
C ASN A 315 3.14 -10.46 2.01
N ALA A 316 3.09 -10.98 3.23
CA ALA A 316 3.91 -12.11 3.61
C ALA A 316 3.48 -13.38 2.87
N THR A 317 4.45 -14.15 2.36
CA THR A 317 4.17 -15.49 1.82
C THR A 317 4.09 -16.51 2.96
N HIS A 318 3.52 -17.68 2.68
CA HIS A 318 3.55 -18.81 3.61
C HIS A 318 4.99 -19.17 4.03
N LYS A 319 5.97 -19.06 3.11
CA LYS A 319 7.39 -19.28 3.39
C LYS A 319 7.91 -18.27 4.41
N GLY A 320 7.65 -16.97 4.20
CA GLY A 320 8.04 -15.90 5.12
C GLY A 320 7.43 -16.09 6.52
N GLN A 321 6.12 -16.35 6.60
CA GLN A 321 5.42 -16.61 7.86
C GLN A 321 6.03 -17.81 8.61
N LYS A 322 6.34 -18.90 7.89
CA LYS A 322 6.94 -20.08 8.50
C LYS A 322 8.33 -19.79 9.05
N VAL A 323 9.17 -19.03 8.35
CA VAL A 323 10.50 -18.64 8.84
C VAL A 323 10.40 -17.85 10.15
N ILE A 324 9.52 -16.85 10.22
CA ILE A 324 9.29 -16.08 11.45
C ILE A 324 8.86 -17.01 12.59
N SER A 325 7.87 -17.88 12.33
CA SER A 325 7.37 -18.83 13.35
C SER A 325 8.44 -19.79 13.89
N ILE A 326 9.47 -20.11 13.10
CA ILE A 326 10.59 -20.96 13.53
C ILE A 326 11.47 -20.21 14.52
N PHE A 327 11.83 -18.96 14.21
CA PHE A 327 12.65 -18.15 15.12
C PHE A 327 11.92 -17.84 16.42
N GLU A 328 10.65 -17.44 16.35
CA GLU A 328 9.81 -17.14 17.53
C GLU A 328 9.70 -18.32 18.50
N LYS A 329 9.68 -19.56 17.98
CA LYS A 329 9.57 -20.79 18.78
C LYS A 329 10.93 -21.40 19.18
N SER A 330 12.04 -20.76 18.82
CA SER A 330 13.38 -21.24 19.09
C SER A 330 14.08 -20.41 20.17
N PRO A 331 15.20 -20.89 20.75
CA PRO A 331 16.07 -20.07 21.60
C PRO A 331 16.61 -18.79 20.91
N TYR A 332 16.45 -18.68 19.59
CA TYR A 332 16.88 -17.56 18.75
C TYR A 332 15.76 -16.55 18.45
N SER A 333 14.71 -16.49 19.27
CA SER A 333 13.61 -15.52 19.09
C SER A 333 14.08 -14.06 19.07
N TRP A 334 15.21 -13.76 19.73
CA TRP A 334 15.85 -12.44 19.71
C TRP A 334 16.26 -11.97 18.31
N ILE A 335 16.42 -12.86 17.33
CA ILE A 335 16.76 -12.50 15.93
C ILE A 335 15.60 -11.75 15.26
N VAL A 336 14.36 -12.06 15.64
CA VAL A 336 13.15 -11.44 15.07
C VAL A 336 12.53 -10.40 16.01
N ASP A 337 13.21 -10.09 17.12
CA ASP A 337 12.81 -9.03 18.05
C ASP A 337 13.18 -7.66 17.47
N THR A 338 12.15 -6.84 17.22
CA THR A 338 12.31 -5.50 16.67
C THR A 338 13.00 -4.55 17.65
N GLN A 339 12.75 -4.69 18.95
CA GLN A 339 13.38 -3.84 19.97
C GLN A 339 14.87 -4.15 20.10
N PHE A 340 15.21 -5.44 20.09
CA PHE A 340 16.62 -5.85 20.08
C PHE A 340 17.33 -5.37 18.81
N SER A 341 16.68 -5.50 17.64
CA SER A 341 17.24 -5.00 16.37
C SER A 341 17.53 -3.50 16.41
N ALA A 342 16.58 -2.71 16.91
CA ALA A 342 16.74 -1.26 17.06
C ALA A 342 17.87 -0.89 18.03
N LEU A 343 17.98 -1.61 19.15
CA LEU A 343 19.07 -1.44 20.12
C LEU A 343 20.43 -1.71 19.48
N MET A 344 20.55 -2.77 18.68
CA MET A 344 21.80 -3.10 17.99
C MET A 344 22.19 -2.01 16.99
N GLU A 345 21.25 -1.46 16.24
CA GLU A 345 21.48 -0.32 15.35
C GLU A 345 21.92 0.93 16.13
N GLU A 346 21.29 1.23 17.27
CA GLU A 346 21.70 2.34 18.15
C GLU A 346 23.13 2.18 18.69
N LEU A 347 23.52 0.95 19.05
CA LEU A 347 24.88 0.68 19.52
C LEU A 347 25.92 0.86 18.40
N LEU A 348 25.59 0.53 17.15
CA LEU A 348 26.46 0.82 16.01
C LEU A 348 26.66 2.33 15.82
N ASP A 349 25.60 3.12 15.99
CA ASP A 349 25.71 4.59 15.97
C ASP A 349 26.59 5.10 17.12
N LYS A 350 26.44 4.54 18.32
CA LYS A 350 27.29 4.88 19.48
C LYS A 350 28.76 4.53 19.25
N ILE A 351 29.05 3.39 18.62
CA ILE A 351 30.42 3.03 18.22
C ILE A 351 31.00 4.10 17.28
N ALA A 352 30.24 4.54 16.28
CA ALA A 352 30.69 5.57 15.36
C ALA A 352 30.89 6.95 16.01
N ARG A 353 30.33 7.18 17.21
CA ARG A 353 30.53 8.38 18.04
C ARG A 353 31.54 8.18 19.18
N GLU A 354 32.21 7.03 19.22
CA GLU A 354 33.15 6.66 20.29
C GLU A 354 32.49 6.57 21.69
N GLU A 355 31.17 6.39 21.75
CA GLU A 355 30.37 6.26 22.99
C GLU A 355 30.18 4.80 23.44
N CYS A 356 30.53 3.83 22.58
CA CYS A 356 30.47 2.39 22.87
C CYS A 356 31.62 1.67 22.17
N SER A 357 32.19 0.66 22.81
CA SER A 357 33.24 -0.16 22.20
C SER A 357 32.67 -1.30 21.34
N TYR A 358 33.39 -1.68 20.30
CA TYR A 358 33.10 -2.88 19.51
C TYR A 358 32.99 -4.15 20.39
N LEU A 359 33.81 -4.26 21.44
CA LEU A 359 33.79 -5.41 22.35
C LEU A 359 32.48 -5.51 23.12
N GLU A 360 31.96 -4.41 23.66
CA GLU A 360 30.68 -4.39 24.38
C GLU A 360 29.52 -4.80 23.47
N TYR A 361 29.50 -4.29 22.24
CA TYR A 361 28.54 -4.69 21.22
C TYR A 361 28.57 -6.19 20.94
N MET A 362 29.77 -6.75 20.72
CA MET A 362 29.93 -8.18 20.46
C MET A 362 29.57 -9.05 21.66
N GLN A 363 29.86 -8.59 22.88
CA GLN A 363 29.46 -9.29 24.11
C GLN A 363 27.94 -9.36 24.26
N MET A 364 27.19 -8.34 23.83
CA MET A 364 25.72 -8.39 23.85
C MET A 364 25.17 -9.47 22.91
N ILE A 365 25.74 -9.61 21.71
CA ILE A 365 25.40 -10.69 20.78
C ILE A 365 25.78 -12.04 21.38
N ALA A 366 27.01 -12.18 21.88
CA ALA A 366 27.52 -13.43 22.43
C ALA A 366 26.65 -13.96 23.59
N LYS A 367 26.15 -13.07 24.47
CA LYS A 367 25.21 -13.43 25.55
C LYS A 367 23.88 -13.97 25.03
N LYS A 368 23.42 -13.53 23.86
CA LYS A 368 22.16 -13.96 23.23
C LYS A 368 22.31 -15.22 22.38
N CYS A 369 23.53 -15.55 21.96
CA CYS A 369 23.85 -16.81 21.31
C CYS A 369 24.14 -17.88 22.39
N PRO A 370 23.17 -18.72 22.82
CA PRO A 370 23.54 -19.98 23.48
C PRO A 370 24.50 -20.70 22.54
N GLN A 371 25.59 -21.30 23.08
CA GLN A 371 26.66 -21.93 22.30
C GLN A 371 26.09 -22.46 20.99
N MET A 372 26.44 -21.82 19.87
CA MET A 372 25.97 -22.25 18.56
C MET A 372 26.21 -23.76 18.56
N PRO A 373 25.18 -24.61 18.36
CA PRO A 373 25.45 -26.01 18.17
C PRO A 373 26.54 -26.04 17.11
N SER A 374 27.61 -26.80 17.37
CA SER A 374 28.67 -27.00 16.39
C SER A 374 28.00 -27.26 15.02
N LEU A 375 28.73 -27.07 13.93
CA LEU A 375 28.34 -27.62 12.65
C LEU A 375 28.31 -29.17 12.72
N ALA A 376 27.68 -29.77 13.73
CA ALA A 376 27.10 -31.09 13.70
C ALA A 376 26.45 -31.21 12.34
N GLN A 377 26.91 -32.24 11.62
CA GLN A 377 26.45 -32.59 10.29
C GLN A 377 24.96 -32.32 10.25
N ARG A 378 24.55 -31.36 9.42
CA ARG A 378 23.12 -31.13 9.15
C ARG A 378 22.56 -32.51 8.92
N GLU A 379 21.74 -33.02 9.84
CA GLU A 379 21.02 -34.27 9.58
C GLU A 379 20.35 -34.03 8.24
N GLU A 380 20.77 -34.79 7.22
CA GLU A 380 20.16 -34.68 5.90
C GLU A 380 18.66 -34.84 6.14
N TYR A 381 17.91 -33.76 5.88
CA TYR A 381 16.47 -33.82 5.98
C TYR A 381 16.01 -35.07 5.24
N PRO A 382 15.35 -36.04 5.91
CA PRO A 382 15.11 -37.34 5.32
C PRO A 382 14.39 -37.15 4.00
N LEU A 383 14.92 -37.77 2.94
CA LEU A 383 14.31 -37.73 1.62
C LEU A 383 12.87 -38.19 1.74
N ARG A 384 11.93 -37.28 1.47
CA ARG A 384 10.50 -37.60 1.43
C ARG A 384 10.14 -37.94 0.01
N ALA A 385 9.57 -39.12 -0.19
CA ALA A 385 8.98 -39.48 -1.45
C ALA A 385 7.84 -38.49 -1.79
N PRO A 386 7.79 -37.99 -3.04
CA PRO A 386 6.69 -37.15 -3.51
C PRO A 386 5.39 -37.97 -3.57
N LYS A 387 4.23 -37.30 -3.54
CA LYS A 387 2.95 -38.01 -3.76
C LYS A 387 2.89 -38.54 -5.19
N GLU A 388 2.30 -39.72 -5.38
CA GLU A 388 2.12 -40.32 -6.72
C GLU A 388 1.41 -39.37 -7.70
N SER A 389 0.46 -38.56 -7.21
CA SER A 389 -0.22 -37.54 -8.01
C SER A 389 0.73 -36.44 -8.52
N GLN A 390 1.75 -36.05 -7.75
CA GLN A 390 2.75 -35.07 -8.17
C GLN A 390 3.69 -35.68 -9.21
N ILE A 391 4.12 -36.93 -9.03
CA ILE A 391 4.97 -37.65 -10.00
C ILE A 391 4.25 -37.77 -11.35
N LYS A 392 2.98 -38.21 -11.32
CA LYS A 392 2.14 -38.30 -12.51
C LYS A 392 1.98 -36.95 -13.21
N TYR A 393 1.82 -35.88 -12.43
CA TYR A 393 1.66 -34.56 -12.99
C TYR A 393 2.94 -34.02 -13.63
N VAL A 394 4.12 -34.32 -13.09
CA VAL A 394 5.41 -34.05 -13.76
C VAL A 394 5.48 -34.75 -15.11
N GLN A 395 5.10 -36.02 -15.18
CA GLN A 395 5.09 -36.78 -16.44
C GLN A 395 4.10 -36.20 -17.46
N ASP A 396 2.92 -35.76 -17.01
CA ASP A 396 1.95 -35.08 -17.86
C ASP A 396 2.51 -33.76 -18.42
N ILE A 397 3.24 -32.99 -17.61
CA ILE A 397 3.88 -31.74 -18.06
C ILE A 397 4.97 -32.02 -19.10
N LEU A 398 5.85 -32.99 -18.86
CA LEU A 398 6.91 -33.35 -19.81
C LEU A 398 6.35 -33.76 -21.16
N ARG A 399 5.28 -34.57 -21.14
CA ARG A 399 4.58 -35.02 -22.35
C ARG A 399 3.87 -33.88 -23.06
N ASP A 400 3.06 -33.11 -22.33
CA ASP A 400 2.23 -32.06 -22.91
C ASP A 400 3.08 -30.88 -23.44
N LEU A 401 4.28 -30.67 -22.88
CA LEU A 401 5.25 -29.67 -23.36
C LEU A 401 6.29 -30.24 -24.33
N ASN A 402 6.21 -31.54 -24.67
CA ASN A 402 7.18 -32.26 -25.51
C ASN A 402 8.65 -31.98 -25.13
N MET A 403 8.97 -32.12 -23.84
CA MET A 403 10.30 -31.85 -23.30
C MET A 403 10.89 -33.08 -22.63
N GLU A 404 12.20 -33.26 -22.75
CA GLU A 404 12.94 -34.22 -21.96
C GLU A 404 13.10 -33.72 -20.52
N LEU A 405 13.19 -34.65 -19.56
CA LEU A 405 13.40 -34.31 -18.15
C LEU A 405 14.77 -33.62 -18.00
N PRO A 406 14.83 -32.35 -17.58
CA PRO A 406 16.11 -31.68 -17.37
C PRO A 406 16.91 -32.40 -16.28
N SER A 407 18.23 -32.47 -16.46
CA SER A 407 19.14 -33.20 -15.56
C SER A 407 19.07 -32.72 -14.10
N GLU A 408 18.80 -31.42 -13.89
CA GLU A 408 18.57 -30.81 -12.57
C GLU A 408 17.35 -31.39 -11.81
N PHE A 409 16.45 -32.09 -12.51
CA PHE A 409 15.25 -32.72 -11.93
C PHE A 409 15.24 -34.25 -11.99
N ALA A 410 16.37 -34.90 -12.32
CA ALA A 410 16.45 -36.37 -12.44
C ALA A 410 15.95 -37.13 -11.18
N GLY A 411 16.07 -36.52 -10.00
CA GLY A 411 15.61 -37.08 -8.71
C GLY A 411 14.14 -36.85 -8.35
N TYR A 412 13.29 -36.30 -9.25
CA TYR A 412 11.92 -35.89 -8.92
C TYR A 412 11.00 -37.01 -8.43
N ALA A 413 11.32 -38.28 -8.71
CA ALA A 413 10.53 -39.42 -8.23
C ALA A 413 10.90 -39.86 -6.81
N ARG A 414 12.01 -39.37 -6.26
CA ARG A 414 12.58 -39.77 -4.97
C ARG A 414 12.60 -38.64 -3.94
N ASP A 415 12.59 -37.40 -4.38
CA ASP A 415 12.65 -36.22 -3.52
C ASP A 415 11.54 -35.21 -3.87
N ASP A 416 10.58 -35.04 -2.96
CA ASP A 416 9.46 -34.08 -3.09
C ASP A 416 9.94 -32.63 -3.34
N ARG A 417 11.14 -32.25 -2.89
CA ARG A 417 11.69 -30.92 -3.16
C ARG A 417 12.01 -30.73 -4.64
N ILE A 418 12.57 -31.76 -5.28
CA ILE A 418 12.89 -31.75 -6.70
C ILE A 418 11.60 -31.77 -7.52
N THR A 419 10.61 -32.57 -7.11
CA THR A 419 9.28 -32.58 -7.73
C THR A 419 8.61 -31.21 -7.62
N LYS A 420 8.64 -30.60 -6.44
CA LYS A 420 8.01 -29.30 -6.22
C LYS A 420 8.71 -28.19 -7.00
N ALA A 421 10.04 -28.18 -7.03
CA ALA A 421 10.81 -27.22 -7.84
C ALA A 421 10.50 -27.36 -9.34
N PHE A 422 10.36 -28.59 -9.85
CA PHE A 422 9.91 -28.83 -11.22
C PHE A 422 8.50 -28.27 -11.43
N LEU A 423 7.56 -28.62 -10.57
CA LEU A 423 6.17 -28.20 -10.68
C LEU A 423 6.02 -26.66 -10.62
N ASP A 424 6.68 -25.99 -9.68
CA ASP A 424 6.64 -24.53 -9.54
C ASP A 424 7.18 -23.84 -10.81
N LYS A 425 8.20 -24.42 -11.45
CA LYS A 425 8.80 -23.89 -12.69
C LYS A 425 7.92 -24.09 -13.93
N PHE A 426 7.23 -25.22 -14.05
CA PHE A 426 6.58 -25.60 -15.31
C PHE A 426 5.04 -25.57 -15.29
N ILE A 427 4.40 -25.51 -14.12
CA ILE A 427 2.92 -25.35 -14.02
C ILE A 427 2.40 -24.11 -14.76
N PRO A 428 3.01 -22.92 -14.68
CA PRO A 428 2.51 -21.74 -15.39
C PRO A 428 2.45 -21.97 -16.91
N LYS A 429 3.54 -22.49 -17.50
CA LYS A 429 3.62 -22.80 -18.93
C LYS A 429 2.66 -23.92 -19.35
N HIS A 430 2.51 -24.95 -18.51
CA HIS A 430 1.58 -26.06 -18.76
C HIS A 430 0.12 -25.58 -18.76
N LYS A 431 -0.24 -24.66 -17.86
CA LYS A 431 -1.57 -24.04 -17.84
C LYS A 431 -1.85 -23.22 -19.09
N GLU A 432 -0.90 -22.39 -19.54
CA GLU A 432 -1.04 -21.58 -20.76
C GLU A 432 -1.31 -22.43 -22.00
N ILE A 433 -0.59 -23.55 -22.16
CA ILE A 433 -0.78 -24.44 -23.32
C ILE A 433 -2.10 -25.20 -23.24
N ARG A 434 -2.52 -25.64 -22.04
CA ARG A 434 -3.82 -26.30 -21.86
C ARG A 434 -4.99 -25.34 -22.07
N GLU A 435 -4.85 -24.08 -21.69
CA GLU A 435 -5.86 -23.05 -21.95
C GLU A 435 -5.96 -22.71 -23.44
N LYS A 436 -4.82 -22.61 -24.15
CA LYS A 436 -4.79 -22.45 -25.61
C LYS A 436 -5.41 -23.65 -26.33
N ALA A 437 -5.01 -24.87 -25.98
CA ALA A 437 -5.56 -26.08 -26.57
C ALA A 437 -7.09 -26.19 -26.35
N LYS A 438 -7.57 -25.77 -25.18
CA LYS A 438 -9.01 -25.71 -24.86
C LYS A 438 -9.76 -24.63 -25.65
N GLN A 439 -9.12 -23.51 -25.97
CA GLN A 439 -9.68 -22.46 -26.84
C GLN A 439 -9.69 -22.89 -28.31
N GLU A 440 -8.73 -23.70 -28.73
CA GLU A 440 -8.58 -24.23 -30.09
C GLU A 440 -9.33 -25.57 -30.33
N GLY A 441 -10.04 -26.09 -29.32
CA GLY A 441 -10.85 -27.30 -29.43
C GLY A 441 -10.06 -28.63 -29.42
N HIS A 442 -8.77 -28.60 -29.08
CA HIS A 442 -7.90 -29.77 -29.02
C HIS A 442 -7.69 -30.27 -27.58
N CYS A 443 -7.84 -31.58 -27.36
CA CYS A 443 -7.49 -32.22 -26.09
C CYS A 443 -6.04 -32.72 -26.13
N LEU A 444 -5.17 -32.15 -25.29
CA LEU A 444 -3.83 -32.70 -25.06
C LEU A 444 -3.92 -33.88 -24.08
N GLY A 445 -3.85 -35.09 -24.63
CA GLY A 445 -3.82 -36.36 -23.90
C GLY A 445 -4.37 -37.51 -24.74
N ASN A 446 -3.54 -38.53 -24.99
CA ASN A 446 -3.98 -39.77 -25.62
C ASN A 446 -4.90 -40.55 -24.67
N GLY A 447 -6.18 -40.36 -24.91
CA GLY A 447 -7.25 -41.27 -24.58
C GLY A 447 -8.44 -40.81 -25.38
N ALA A 448 -8.75 -41.51 -26.49
CA ALA A 448 -10.09 -41.47 -27.07
C ALA A 448 -11.10 -41.48 -25.92
N PRO A 449 -12.20 -40.69 -25.96
CA PRO A 449 -13.17 -40.74 -24.90
C PRO A 449 -13.62 -42.18 -24.80
N ALA A 450 -13.19 -42.89 -23.76
CA ALA A 450 -13.76 -44.18 -23.42
C ALA A 450 -15.26 -43.90 -23.36
N ASN A 451 -16.03 -44.56 -24.24
CA ASN A 451 -17.49 -44.50 -24.23
C ASN A 451 -17.94 -44.98 -22.85
N LYS A 452 -18.00 -44.03 -21.90
CA LYS A 452 -18.52 -44.28 -20.58
C LYS A 452 -20.02 -44.41 -20.76
N PRO A 453 -20.66 -45.44 -20.18
CA PRO A 453 -22.11 -45.52 -20.18
C PRO A 453 -22.69 -44.30 -19.47
N ALA A 454 -23.85 -43.84 -19.93
CA ALA A 454 -24.54 -42.74 -19.29
C ALA A 454 -24.97 -43.15 -17.88
N THR A 455 -24.93 -42.20 -16.93
CA THR A 455 -25.41 -42.49 -15.57
C THR A 455 -26.93 -42.68 -15.56
N ASP A 456 -27.46 -43.48 -14.63
CA ASP A 456 -28.90 -43.76 -14.53
C ASP A 456 -29.75 -42.48 -14.44
N LYS A 457 -29.22 -41.44 -13.78
CA LYS A 457 -29.86 -40.12 -13.72
C LYS A 457 -29.94 -39.43 -15.09
N GLN A 458 -28.89 -39.52 -15.90
CA GLN A 458 -28.87 -38.96 -17.25
C GLN A 458 -29.81 -39.74 -18.18
N ILE A 459 -29.79 -41.07 -18.10
CA ILE A 459 -30.69 -41.94 -18.89
C ILE A 459 -32.16 -41.62 -18.56
N ALA A 460 -32.52 -41.58 -17.27
CA ALA A 460 -33.88 -41.26 -16.85
C ALA A 460 -34.31 -39.85 -17.29
N PHE A 461 -33.40 -38.88 -17.25
CA PHE A 461 -33.69 -37.52 -17.68
C PHE A 461 -33.86 -37.41 -19.20
N ALA A 462 -33.03 -38.10 -19.97
CA ALA A 462 -33.17 -38.19 -21.43
C ALA A 462 -34.49 -38.88 -21.83
N GLU A 463 -34.83 -40.01 -21.18
CA GLU A 463 -36.10 -40.72 -21.42
C GLU A 463 -37.32 -39.84 -21.07
N SER A 464 -37.24 -39.06 -19.99
CA SER A 464 -38.27 -38.08 -19.61
C SER A 464 -38.45 -36.97 -20.66
N LEU A 465 -37.35 -36.39 -21.16
CA LEU A 465 -37.37 -35.37 -22.21
C LEU A 465 -37.92 -35.93 -23.53
N ALA A 466 -37.50 -37.13 -23.92
CA ALA A 466 -37.99 -37.79 -25.13
C ALA A 466 -39.51 -38.01 -25.10
N LYS A 467 -40.04 -38.43 -23.95
CA LYS A 467 -41.49 -38.60 -23.74
C LYS A 467 -42.24 -37.28 -23.75
N LYS A 468 -41.67 -36.23 -23.13
CA LYS A 468 -42.27 -34.88 -23.07
C LYS A 468 -42.39 -34.23 -24.44
N HIS A 469 -41.37 -34.39 -25.29
CA HIS A 469 -41.31 -33.75 -26.61
C HIS A 469 -41.72 -34.69 -27.77
N ASN A 470 -42.15 -35.93 -27.46
CA ASN A 470 -42.56 -36.97 -28.40
C ASN A 470 -41.50 -37.26 -29.50
N VAL A 471 -40.24 -37.36 -29.09
CA VAL A 471 -39.08 -37.60 -29.97
C VAL A 471 -38.39 -38.92 -29.63
N LYS A 472 -37.81 -39.57 -30.63
CA LYS A 472 -37.08 -40.84 -30.43
C LYS A 472 -35.70 -40.59 -29.84
N LEU A 473 -35.29 -41.42 -28.89
CA LEU A 473 -33.95 -41.39 -28.32
C LEU A 473 -32.90 -41.87 -29.33
N PRO A 474 -31.69 -41.27 -29.35
CA PRO A 474 -30.60 -41.72 -30.20
C PRO A 474 -30.21 -43.18 -29.92
N LYS A 475 -29.73 -43.89 -30.94
CA LYS A 475 -29.10 -45.21 -30.73
C LYS A 475 -27.86 -45.03 -29.86
N ASP A 476 -27.64 -45.98 -28.94
CA ASP A 476 -26.50 -46.01 -28.01
C ASP A 476 -26.48 -44.96 -26.88
N TYR A 477 -27.58 -44.23 -26.64
CA TYR A 477 -27.64 -43.24 -25.54
C TYR A 477 -27.40 -43.84 -24.13
N LYS A 478 -27.60 -45.15 -23.94
CA LYS A 478 -27.28 -45.82 -22.66
C LYS A 478 -25.80 -46.17 -22.53
N SER A 479 -25.19 -46.62 -23.63
CA SER A 479 -23.79 -47.06 -23.68
C SER A 479 -22.81 -45.91 -23.95
N ASN A 480 -23.29 -44.73 -24.35
CA ASN A 480 -22.46 -43.56 -24.64
C ASN A 480 -22.99 -42.28 -23.95
N MET A 481 -22.28 -41.84 -22.91
CA MET A 481 -22.60 -40.65 -22.12
C MET A 481 -22.62 -39.36 -22.95
N GLN A 482 -21.78 -39.23 -23.97
CA GLN A 482 -21.74 -38.03 -24.81
C GLN A 482 -22.99 -37.92 -25.68
N VAL A 483 -23.45 -39.06 -26.24
CA VAL A 483 -24.71 -39.13 -27.01
C VAL A 483 -25.90 -38.79 -26.12
N CYS A 484 -25.93 -39.30 -24.88
CA CYS A 484 -26.97 -39.00 -23.91
C CYS A 484 -26.99 -37.52 -23.50
N SER A 485 -25.81 -36.95 -23.22
CA SER A 485 -25.69 -35.55 -22.78
C SER A 485 -26.01 -34.57 -23.91
N GLY A 486 -25.59 -34.86 -25.15
CA GLY A 486 -25.93 -34.04 -26.32
C GLY A 486 -27.45 -34.01 -26.59
N PHE A 487 -28.13 -35.15 -26.45
CA PHE A 487 -29.59 -35.19 -26.55
C PHE A 487 -30.26 -34.38 -25.44
N ILE A 488 -29.77 -34.48 -24.19
CA ILE A 488 -30.30 -33.69 -23.08
C ILE A 488 -30.11 -32.19 -23.36
N GLU A 489 -28.93 -31.76 -23.80
CA GLU A 489 -28.67 -30.33 -24.07
C GLU A 489 -29.55 -29.76 -25.18
N GLU A 490 -29.75 -30.52 -26.26
CA GLU A 490 -30.59 -30.09 -27.38
C GLU A 490 -32.06 -29.88 -26.97
N TRP A 491 -32.56 -30.73 -26.06
CA TRP A 491 -33.98 -30.77 -25.69
C TRP A 491 -34.30 -30.18 -24.32
N ARG A 492 -33.29 -29.81 -23.53
CA ARG A 492 -33.49 -29.16 -22.22
C ARG A 492 -33.97 -27.72 -22.35
N GLY A 493 -33.67 -27.06 -23.47
CA GLY A 493 -34.04 -25.66 -23.75
C GLY A 493 -35.22 -25.47 -24.70
N LYS A 494 -35.79 -26.55 -25.24
CA LYS A 494 -37.00 -26.56 -26.08
C LYS A 494 -38.19 -27.03 -25.23
#